data_AF-A0AAV2IMI2-F1
#
_entry.id   AF-A0AAV2IMI2-F1
#
_cell.length_a   1.000
_cell.length_b   1.000
_cell.length_c   1.000
_cell.angle_alpha   90.00
_cell.angle_beta   90.00
_cell.angle_gamma   90.00
#
_symmetry.space_group_name_H-M   'P 1'
#
loop_
_entity.id
_entity.type
_entity.pdbx_description
1 polymer ?
#
loop_
_entity_poly.entity_id
_entity_poly.type
_entity_poly.pdbx_seq_one_letter_code
_entity_poly.pdbx_strand_id
1 'polypeptide(L)' 'MCSQYTFDSTDYWGCVVKGRPINGHHISGTCKMGSASDITAVVDPQLRVRHIQGLRVADASIMPYVTSG' A
#
# COMPACT_ATOMS: atom_id res chain seq x y z
N MET A 1 -28.02 2.09 -6.81
CA MET A 1 -26.92 3.05 -7.06
C MET A 1 -26.37 2.97 -8.48
N CYS A 2 -26.35 1.80 -9.15
CA CYS A 2 -25.82 1.67 -10.52
C CYS A 2 -26.88 1.28 -11.58
N SER A 3 -28.17 1.33 -11.23
CA SER A 3 -29.29 0.93 -12.11
C SER A 3 -29.52 1.86 -13.31
N GLN A 4 -28.82 2.99 -13.37
CA GLN A 4 -28.84 3.92 -14.50
C GLN A 4 -27.96 3.46 -15.69
N TYR A 5 -27.12 2.43 -15.49
CA TYR A 5 -26.27 1.84 -16.52
C TYR A 5 -26.84 0.48 -16.94
N THR A 6 -26.60 0.08 -18.19
CA THR A 6 -26.92 -1.28 -18.66
C THR A 6 -26.16 -2.29 -17.81
N PHE A 7 -26.88 -3.27 -17.26
CA PHE A 7 -26.28 -4.36 -16.48
C PHE A 7 -25.17 -5.05 -17.30
N ASP A 8 -24.08 -5.41 -16.62
CA ASP A 8 -22.88 -6.04 -17.19
C ASP A 8 -22.05 -5.16 -18.15
N SER A 9 -22.36 -3.87 -18.27
CA SER A 9 -21.49 -2.92 -18.97
C SER A 9 -20.28 -2.51 -18.14
N THR A 10 -19.22 -2.04 -18.81
CA THR A 10 -18.05 -1.43 -18.16
C THR A 10 -18.46 -0.26 -17.23
N ASP A 11 -19.44 0.55 -17.63
CA ASP A 11 -19.92 1.67 -16.82
C ASP A 11 -20.67 1.21 -15.57
N TYR A 12 -21.48 0.14 -15.69
CA TYR A 12 -22.14 -0.49 -14.56
C TYR A 12 -21.10 -0.99 -13.55
N TRP A 13 -20.12 -1.77 -14.00
CA TRP A 13 -19.06 -2.29 -13.13
C TRP A 13 -18.18 -1.17 -12.56
N GLY A 14 -17.88 -0.14 -13.35
CA GLY A 14 -17.16 1.06 -12.89
C GLY A 14 -17.90 1.80 -11.77
N CYS A 15 -19.24 1.89 -11.85
CA CYS A 15 -20.07 2.44 -10.78
C CYS A 15 -20.02 1.56 -9.53
N VAL A 16 -20.16 0.24 -9.67
CA VAL A 16 -20.18 -0.70 -8.53
C VAL A 16 -18.86 -0.64 -7.76
N VAL A 17 -17.72 -0.70 -8.45
CA VAL A 17 -16.38 -0.64 -7.85
C VAL A 17 -16.19 0.65 -7.04
N LYS A 18 -16.61 1.80 -7.60
CA LYS A 18 -16.51 3.10 -6.90
C LYS A 18 -17.47 3.21 -5.72
N GLY A 19 -18.62 2.54 -5.81
CA GLY A 19 -19.70 2.70 -4.84
C GLY A 19 -19.53 1.92 -3.54
N ARG A 20 -18.66 0.89 -3.51
CA ARG A 20 -18.49 0.00 -2.36
C ARG A 20 -17.02 -0.44 -2.18
N PRO A 21 -16.09 0.49 -1.94
CA PRO A 21 -14.74 0.10 -1.58
C PRO A 21 -14.75 -0.60 -0.22
N ILE A 22 -14.01 -1.70 -0.12
CA ILE A 22 -13.64 -2.35 1.15
C ILE A 22 -12.11 -2.38 1.23
N ASN A 23 -11.57 -2.32 2.44
CA ASN A 23 -10.14 -2.54 2.62
C ASN A 23 -9.88 -4.04 2.78
N GLY A 24 -8.77 -4.53 2.23
CA GLY A 24 -8.33 -5.92 2.37
C GLY A 24 -7.47 -6.16 3.61
N HIS A 25 -7.40 -5.22 4.54
CA HIS A 25 -6.55 -5.27 5.75
C HIS A 25 -5.04 -5.52 5.52
N HIS A 26 -4.54 -5.34 4.29
CA HIS A 26 -3.11 -5.46 3.94
C HIS A 26 -2.43 -4.09 3.90
N ILE A 27 -2.46 -3.35 5.01
CA ILE A 27 -1.80 -2.04 5.10
C ILE A 27 -0.28 -2.23 5.20
N SER A 28 0.47 -1.55 4.34
CA SER A 28 1.94 -1.66 4.27
C SER A 28 2.58 -0.38 3.70
N GLY A 29 3.90 -0.26 3.84
CA GLY A 29 4.71 0.73 3.10
C GLY A 29 4.86 2.12 3.72
N THR A 30 4.28 2.39 4.90
CA THR A 30 4.41 3.70 5.58
C THR A 30 5.81 3.99 6.11
N CYS A 31 6.66 2.96 6.30
CA CYS A 31 8.07 3.07 6.69
C CYS A 31 8.97 2.35 5.67
N LYS A 32 8.72 2.58 4.37
CA LYS A 32 9.37 1.94 3.22
C LYS A 32 10.85 1.62 3.44
N MET A 33 11.20 0.34 3.28
CA MET A 33 12.57 -0.15 3.13
C MET A 33 13.10 0.16 1.73
N GLY A 34 14.32 0.69 1.62
CA GLY A 34 14.93 0.98 0.33
C GLY A 34 16.44 1.09 0.34
N SER A 35 17.03 1.28 -0.85
CA SER A 35 18.47 1.47 -1.03
C SER A 35 18.92 2.81 -0.46
N ALA A 36 20.25 2.99 -0.32
CA ALA A 36 20.82 4.27 0.10
C ALA A 36 20.47 5.44 -0.86
N SER A 37 20.24 5.14 -2.14
CA SER A 37 19.87 6.13 -3.17
C SER A 37 18.37 6.44 -3.20
N ASP A 38 17.52 5.65 -2.55
CA ASP A 38 16.09 5.90 -2.49
C ASP A 38 15.81 6.99 -1.44
N ILE A 39 15.53 8.21 -1.89
CA ILE A 39 15.23 9.34 -1.00
C ILE A 39 13.90 9.17 -0.26
N THR A 40 13.01 8.28 -0.72
CA THR A 40 11.72 8.00 -0.07
C THR A 40 11.80 6.92 1.00
N ALA A 41 12.94 6.23 1.13
CA ALA A 41 13.12 5.16 2.11
C ALA A 41 13.23 5.72 3.53
N VAL A 42 12.53 5.08 4.48
CA VAL A 42 12.57 5.39 5.92
C VAL A 42 13.56 4.47 6.64
N VAL A 43 13.61 3.19 6.25
CA VAL A 43 14.55 2.20 6.77
C VAL A 43 15.46 1.65 5.67
N ASP A 44 16.64 1.18 6.06
CA ASP A 44 17.55 0.47 5.16
C ASP A 44 17.23 -1.04 5.08
N PRO A 45 17.95 -1.84 4.24
CA PRO A 45 17.71 -3.28 4.13
C PRO A 45 18.00 -4.09 5.41
N GLN A 46 18.59 -3.46 6.43
CA GLN A 46 18.81 -4.03 7.75
C GLN A 46 17.78 -3.50 8.77
N LEU A 47 16.69 -2.89 8.28
CA LEU A 47 15.57 -2.34 9.04
C LEU A 47 15.95 -1.19 9.99
N ARG A 48 17.13 -0.59 9.80
CA ARG A 48 17.59 0.54 10.62
C ARG A 48 16.91 1.81 10.15
N VAL A 49 16.36 2.60 11.08
CA VAL A 49 15.82 3.93 10.76
C VAL A 49 16.97 4.83 10.31
N ARG A 50 16.82 5.43 9.13
CA ARG A 50 17.87 6.30 8.59
C ARG A 50 18.10 7.51 9.50
N HIS A 51 19.36 7.89 9.66
CA HIS A 51 19.80 9.01 10.50
C HIS A 51 19.56 8.87 12.02
N ILE A 52 19.03 7.74 12.49
CA ILE A 52 18.80 7.46 13.91
C ILE A 52 19.55 6.20 14.32
N GLN A 53 20.37 6.31 15.37
CA GLN A 53 21.13 5.17 15.88
C GLN A 53 20.27 4.32 16.82
N GLY A 54 20.45 2.99 16.78
CA GLY A 54 19.82 2.06 17.72
C GLY A 54 18.32 1.80 17.52
N LEU A 55 17.69 2.37 16.47
CA LEU A 55 16.25 2.21 16.21
C LEU A 55 15.98 1.37 14.95
N ARG A 56 15.00 0.46 15.04
CA ARG A 56 14.51 -0.36 13.94
C ARG A 56 12.98 -0.39 13.89
N VAL A 57 12.43 -0.63 12.70
CA VAL A 57 11.00 -0.90 12.48
C VAL A 57 10.87 -2.31 11.89
N ALA A 58 9.99 -3.15 12.46
CA ALA A 58 9.87 -4.55 12.07
C ALA A 58 8.40 -4.98 12.01
N ASP A 59 7.67 -4.43 11.05
CA ASP A 59 6.28 -4.81 10.71
C ASP A 59 6.02 -4.56 9.20
N ALA A 60 4.79 -4.72 8.74
CA ALA A 60 4.43 -4.55 7.32
C ALA A 60 4.65 -3.12 6.78
N SER A 61 4.82 -2.11 7.64
CA SER A 61 5.13 -0.74 7.21
C SER A 61 6.44 -0.66 6.42
N ILE A 62 7.39 -1.57 6.63
CA ILE A 62 8.68 -1.56 5.93
C ILE A 62 8.60 -2.11 4.51
N MET A 63 7.54 -2.83 4.15
CA MET A 63 7.45 -3.47 2.85
C MET A 63 7.31 -2.41 1.74
N PRO A 64 8.19 -2.38 0.73
CA PRO A 64 8.16 -1.35 -0.31
C PRO A 64 6.94 -1.44 -1.24
N TYR A 65 6.28 -2.61 -1.26
CA TYR A 65 5.06 -2.88 -2.02
C TYR A 65 4.13 -3.77 -1.20
N VAL A 66 2.82 -3.70 -1.44
CA VAL A 66 1.84 -4.64 -0.87
C VAL A 66 2.16 -6.05 -1.38
N THR A 67 2.30 -7.02 -0.47
CA THR A 67 2.59 -8.41 -0.81
C THR A 67 1.33 -9.15 -1.28
N SER A 68 1.49 -10.16 -2.13
CA SER A 68 0.36 -10.88 -2.74
C SER A 68 -0.09 -12.15 -2.02
N GLY A 69 0.60 -12.56 -0.94
CA GLY A 69 0.17 -13.63 -0.01
C GLY A 69 0.03 -15.02 -0.62
#